data_AF-A0AAU9XZZ1-F1
#
_entry.id   AF-A0AAU9XZZ1-F1
#
_cell.length_a   1.000
_cell.length_b   1.000
_cell.length_c   1.000
_cell.angle_alpha   90.00
_cell.angle_beta   90.00
_cell.angle_gamma   90.00
#
_symmetry.space_group_name_H-M   'P 1'
#
loop_
_entity.id
_entity.type
_entity.pdbx_description
1 polymer ?
#
loop_
_entity_poly.entity_id
_entity_poly.type
_entity_poly.pdbx_seq_one_letter_code
_entity_poly.pdbx_strand_id
1 'polypeptide(L)'
;CGDQTGTLRQRDLRSNQLSSRISLSISFDLKVPLPENTTAADLNQTTEEISSNLLLKFNKTDVNLNISGISLVFDASKPPQVRFVRLLCDSGQVLRGSKCVSCPVGYFHNTSECQACAVDHYQDKEAQTSCVPCPSGTSTFGALASRWQGNCEGL
;
A
#
# COMPACT_ATOMS: atom_id res chain seq x y z
N CYS A 1 55.55 -63.59 -8.89
CA CYS A 1 54.11 -63.85 -8.63
C CYS A 1 53.78 -63.35 -7.23
N GLY A 2 52.94 -62.36 -6.93
CA GLY A 2 52.20 -61.29 -7.62
C GLY A 2 51.88 -60.27 -6.50
N ASP A 3 52.12 -58.98 -6.71
CA ASP A 3 51.12 -57.95 -7.04
C ASP A 3 49.86 -57.93 -6.14
N GLN A 4 49.72 -56.89 -5.31
CA GLN A 4 48.68 -55.87 -5.50
C GLN A 4 48.69 -54.80 -4.40
N THR A 5 48.87 -53.57 -4.89
CA THR A 5 48.63 -52.28 -4.25
C THR A 5 47.16 -52.09 -3.91
N GLY A 6 46.86 -51.83 -2.64
CA GLY A 6 45.51 -51.53 -2.15
C GLY A 6 45.44 -50.15 -1.51
N THR A 7 45.44 -49.11 -2.34
CA THR A 7 45.11 -47.73 -1.93
C THR A 7 43.66 -47.68 -1.47
N LEU A 8 43.43 -47.52 -0.16
CA LEU A 8 42.10 -47.24 0.38
C LEU A 8 41.69 -45.83 -0.04
N ARG A 9 40.98 -45.78 -1.17
CA ARG A 9 40.31 -44.61 -1.72
C ARG A 9 39.42 -44.00 -0.64
N GLN A 10 39.79 -42.78 -0.23
CA GLN A 10 38.93 -41.84 0.47
C GLN A 10 37.65 -41.74 -0.35
N ARG A 11 36.54 -42.28 0.17
CA ARG A 11 35.24 -42.11 -0.46
C ARG A 11 34.99 -40.61 -0.51
N ASP A 12 34.93 -40.10 -1.73
CA ASP A 12 34.30 -38.83 -2.03
C ASP A 12 32.89 -38.86 -1.42
N LEU A 13 32.78 -38.39 -0.18
CA LEU A 13 31.57 -37.76 0.29
C LEU A 13 31.46 -36.47 -0.52
N ARG A 14 31.08 -36.62 -1.80
CA ARG A 14 30.24 -35.66 -2.49
C ARG A 14 28.99 -35.56 -1.63
N SER A 15 29.12 -34.75 -0.58
CA SER A 15 28.00 -34.04 -0.03
C SER A 15 27.42 -33.32 -1.23
N ASN A 16 26.36 -33.91 -1.79
CA ASN A 16 25.35 -33.18 -2.53
C ASN A 16 24.84 -32.17 -1.51
N GLN A 17 25.61 -31.10 -1.31
CA GLN A 17 25.16 -29.92 -0.62
C GLN A 17 24.15 -29.35 -1.58
N LEU A 18 22.94 -29.88 -1.44
CA LEU A 18 21.72 -29.45 -2.06
C LEU A 18 21.76 -27.93 -1.88
N SER A 19 22.12 -27.23 -2.95
CA SER A 19 22.17 -25.78 -2.96
C SER A 19 20.72 -25.34 -2.96
N SER A 20 20.04 -25.53 -1.82
CA SER A 20 18.76 -24.94 -1.55
C SER A 20 19.02 -23.46 -1.51
N ARG A 21 18.89 -22.81 -2.67
CA ARG A 21 18.87 -21.37 -2.80
C ARG A 21 17.57 -20.91 -2.16
N ILE A 22 17.62 -20.69 -0.85
CA ILE A 22 16.50 -20.15 -0.09
C ILE A 22 16.38 -18.68 -0.51
N SER A 23 15.31 -18.36 -1.22
CA SER A 23 14.97 -16.99 -1.61
C SER A 23 13.86 -16.46 -0.72
N LEU A 24 14.13 -15.35 -0.02
CA LEU A 24 13.11 -14.60 0.72
C LEU A 24 12.62 -13.45 -0.18
N SER A 25 11.31 -13.31 -0.35
CA SER A 25 10.72 -12.15 -1.02
C SER A 25 9.85 -11.39 -0.03
N ILE A 26 10.02 -10.06 0.01
CA ILE A 26 9.25 -9.15 0.85
C ILE A 26 8.47 -8.23 -0.09
N SER A 27 7.17 -8.08 0.15
CA SER A 27 6.29 -7.19 -0.61
C SER A 27 5.48 -6.35 0.36
N PHE A 28 5.49 -5.04 0.15
CA PHE A 28 4.71 -4.08 0.93
C PHE A 28 4.29 -2.92 0.01
N ASP A 29 3.22 -2.25 0.40
CA ASP A 29 2.73 -1.07 -0.29
C ASP A 29 3.26 0.20 0.39
N LEU A 30 3.65 1.19 -0.41
CA LEU A 30 4.06 2.51 0.07
C LEU A 30 2.99 3.54 -0.32
N LYS A 31 2.49 4.30 0.66
CA LYS A 31 1.71 5.52 0.38
C LYS A 31 2.67 6.68 0.26
N VAL A 32 2.73 7.28 -0.92
CA VAL A 32 3.59 8.42 -1.22
C VAL A 32 2.69 9.61 -1.56
N PRO A 33 2.85 10.77 -0.90
CA PRO A 33 2.12 11.97 -1.27
C PRO A 33 2.57 12.45 -2.65
N LEU A 34 1.61 12.71 -3.52
CA LEU A 34 1.85 13.17 -4.88
C LEU A 34 1.36 14.63 -5.03
N PRO A 35 2.05 15.47 -5.83
CA PRO A 35 1.57 16.82 -6.13
C PRO A 35 0.26 16.79 -6.93
N GLU A 36 -0.59 17.81 -6.78
CA GLU A 36 -1.95 17.85 -7.39
C GLU A 36 -1.96 17.69 -8.92
N ASN A 37 -0.86 18.03 -9.59
CA ASN A 37 -0.72 17.98 -11.05
C ASN A 37 0.18 16.83 -11.52
N THR A 38 0.09 15.67 -10.86
CA THR A 38 0.92 14.52 -11.20
C THR A 38 0.56 13.95 -12.57
N THR A 39 1.56 13.87 -13.45
CA THR A 39 1.48 13.20 -14.75
C THR A 39 1.99 11.76 -14.67
N ALA A 40 1.75 10.97 -15.72
CA ALA A 40 2.31 9.62 -15.82
C ALA A 40 3.85 9.60 -15.82
N ALA A 41 4.48 10.66 -16.34
CA ALA A 41 5.94 10.81 -16.31
C ALA A 41 6.46 10.99 -14.88
N ASP A 42 5.77 11.81 -14.08
CA ASP A 42 6.14 12.06 -12.68
C ASP A 42 6.01 10.79 -11.83
N LEU A 43 5.00 9.95 -12.12
CA LEU A 43 4.81 8.64 -11.47
C LEU A 43 5.94 7.67 -11.79
N ASN A 44 6.36 7.61 -13.06
CA ASN A 44 7.49 6.78 -13.48
C ASN A 44 8.79 7.27 -12.83
N GLN A 45 9.02 8.59 -12.82
CA GLN A 45 10.18 9.18 -12.16
C GLN A 45 10.21 8.89 -10.66
N THR A 46 9.08 9.06 -9.97
CA THR A 46 8.95 8.76 -8.53
C THR A 46 9.26 7.29 -8.25
N THR A 47 8.82 6.37 -9.13
CA THR A 47 9.07 4.93 -9.02
C THR A 47 10.57 4.62 -9.12
N GLU A 48 11.26 5.23 -10.09
CA GLU A 48 12.72 5.08 -10.29
C GLU A 48 13.53 5.69 -9.12
N GLU A 49 13.12 6.84 -8.62
CA GLU A 49 13.73 7.49 -7.45
C GLU A 49 13.58 6.62 -6.19
N ILE A 50 12.41 6.01 -5.97
CA ILE A 50 12.20 5.10 -4.84
C ILE A 50 13.08 3.85 -4.99
N SER A 51 13.13 3.25 -6.19
CA SER A 51 13.96 2.08 -6.48
C SER A 51 15.43 2.33 -6.21
N SER A 52 15.97 3.44 -6.74
CA SER A 52 17.38 3.83 -6.54
C SER A 52 17.71 4.14 -5.08
N ASN A 53 16.81 4.83 -4.36
CA ASN A 53 16.99 5.11 -2.94
C ASN A 53 16.98 3.84 -2.08
N LEU A 54 16.11 2.87 -2.39
CA LEU A 54 16.09 1.55 -1.72
C LEU A 54 17.38 0.79 -1.99
N LEU A 55 17.84 0.73 -3.23
CA LEU A 55 19.12 0.09 -3.60
C LEU A 55 20.30 0.69 -2.84
N LEU A 56 20.39 2.02 -2.78
CA LEU A 56 21.45 2.71 -2.05
C LEU A 56 21.40 2.43 -0.56
N LYS A 57 20.20 2.37 0.04
CA LYS A 57 20.05 2.03 1.45
C LYS A 57 20.44 0.58 1.70
N PHE A 58 19.97 -0.37 0.90
CA PHE A 58 20.31 -1.79 1.05
C PHE A 58 21.79 -2.10 0.85
N ASN A 59 22.48 -1.40 -0.05
CA ASN A 59 23.94 -1.56 -0.20
C ASN A 59 24.74 -0.98 0.98
N LYS A 60 24.19 0.01 1.69
CA LYS A 60 24.84 0.61 2.86
C LYS A 60 24.52 -0.11 4.17
N THR A 61 23.35 -0.75 4.25
CA THR A 61 22.92 -1.51 5.43
C THR A 61 23.33 -2.97 5.31
N ASP A 62 23.80 -3.58 6.39
CA ASP A 62 23.99 -5.03 6.42
C ASP A 62 22.64 -5.73 6.57
N VAL A 63 22.01 -6.09 5.45
CA VAL A 63 20.69 -6.77 5.40
C VAL A 63 20.85 -8.29 5.44
N ASN A 64 22.06 -8.80 5.63
CA ASN A 64 22.33 -10.23 5.64
C ASN A 64 21.77 -10.86 6.92
N LEU A 65 21.05 -11.97 6.78
CA LEU A 65 20.46 -12.69 7.89
C LEU A 65 21.21 -14.00 8.10
N ASN A 66 21.64 -14.26 9.33
CA ASN A 66 22.19 -15.55 9.73
C ASN A 66 21.22 -16.24 10.70
N ILE A 67 20.60 -17.33 10.24
CA ILE A 67 19.67 -18.12 11.06
C ILE A 67 20.17 -19.56 11.08
N SER A 68 20.58 -20.05 12.26
CA SER A 68 21.03 -21.43 12.47
C SER A 68 22.13 -21.89 11.51
N GLY A 69 23.05 -20.99 11.12
CA GLY A 69 24.15 -21.27 10.20
C GLY A 69 23.81 -21.12 8.71
N ILE A 70 22.58 -20.70 8.38
CA ILE A 70 22.17 -20.33 7.02
C ILE A 70 22.34 -18.82 6.87
N SER A 71 23.26 -18.40 6.00
CA SER A 71 23.47 -16.99 5.62
C SER A 71 22.64 -16.65 4.39
N LEU A 72 21.59 -15.84 4.58
CA LEU A 72 20.85 -15.20 3.49
C LEU A 72 21.55 -13.90 3.14
N VAL A 73 22.09 -13.82 1.92
CA VAL A 73 22.82 -12.66 1.41
C VAL A 73 21.93 -11.86 0.48
N PHE A 74 21.94 -10.53 0.63
CA PHE A 74 21.25 -9.64 -0.29
C PHE A 74 21.93 -9.64 -1.67
N ASP A 75 21.18 -9.98 -2.73
CA ASP A 75 21.66 -9.97 -4.10
C ASP A 75 21.37 -8.62 -4.77
N ALA A 76 22.35 -7.71 -4.71
CA ALA A 76 22.27 -6.39 -5.34
C ALA A 76 22.14 -6.44 -6.88
N SER A 77 22.37 -7.60 -7.51
CA SER A 77 22.19 -7.78 -8.97
C SER A 77 20.72 -7.77 -9.37
N LYS A 78 19.80 -7.95 -8.42
CA LYS A 78 18.36 -7.97 -8.64
C LYS A 78 17.72 -6.78 -7.93
N PRO A 79 17.49 -5.66 -8.63
CA PRO A 79 16.93 -4.48 -8.00
C PRO A 79 15.49 -4.72 -7.51
N PRO A 80 15.08 -4.02 -6.44
CA PRO A 80 13.71 -4.08 -5.95
C PRO A 80 12.76 -3.62 -7.06
N GLN A 81 11.70 -4.40 -7.26
CA GLN A 81 10.69 -4.10 -8.27
C GLN A 81 9.66 -3.15 -7.65
N VAL A 82 9.81 -1.85 -7.92
CA VAL A 82 8.83 -0.85 -7.52
C VAL A 82 7.82 -0.69 -8.65
N ARG A 83 6.54 -0.79 -8.33
CA ARG A 83 5.47 -0.60 -9.31
C ARG A 83 4.40 0.31 -8.74
N PHE A 84 3.85 1.14 -9.61
CA PHE A 84 2.66 1.89 -9.29
C PHE A 84 1.45 0.95 -9.22
N VAL A 85 0.76 0.92 -8.06
CA VAL A 85 -0.40 0.04 -7.85
C VAL A 85 -1.71 0.77 -8.13
N ARG A 86 -1.92 1.91 -7.48
CA ARG A 86 -3.15 2.71 -7.59
C ARG A 86 -2.96 4.12 -7.04
N LEU A 87 -3.79 5.04 -7.50
CA LEU A 87 -3.98 6.35 -6.86
C LEU A 87 -4.88 6.15 -5.64
N LEU A 88 -4.54 6.80 -4.53
CA LEU A 88 -5.30 6.80 -3.29
C LEU A 88 -5.63 8.24 -2.92
N CYS A 89 -6.89 8.50 -2.60
CA CYS A 89 -7.32 9.78 -2.04
C CYS A 89 -7.38 9.71 -0.52
N ASP A 90 -7.33 10.88 0.13
CA ASP A 90 -7.45 10.95 1.57
C ASP A 90 -8.90 10.70 2.03
N SER A 91 -9.07 10.44 3.32
CA SER A 91 -10.40 10.21 3.89
C SER A 91 -11.29 11.41 3.63
N GLY A 92 -12.53 11.17 3.19
CA GLY A 92 -13.42 12.25 2.76
C GLY A 92 -13.35 12.56 1.27
N GLN A 93 -12.42 11.98 0.52
CA GLN A 93 -12.23 12.27 -0.91
C GLN A 93 -12.38 11.02 -1.78
N VAL A 94 -12.80 11.22 -3.02
CA VAL A 94 -12.94 10.18 -4.04
C VAL A 94 -12.11 10.51 -5.28
N LEU A 95 -11.68 9.47 -5.98
CA LEU A 95 -10.94 9.64 -7.23
C LEU A 95 -11.90 9.97 -8.37
N ARG A 96 -11.71 11.13 -9.02
CA ARG A 96 -12.39 11.53 -10.25
C ARG A 96 -11.36 11.76 -11.34
N GLY A 97 -11.27 10.80 -12.27
CA GLY A 97 -10.20 10.78 -13.27
C GLY A 97 -8.85 10.53 -12.60
N SER A 98 -7.97 11.52 -12.65
CA SER A 98 -6.65 11.50 -11.98
C SER A 98 -6.56 12.42 -10.76
N LYS A 99 -7.69 12.99 -10.30
CA LYS A 99 -7.72 13.96 -9.18
C LYS A 99 -8.56 13.44 -8.03
N CYS A 100 -8.14 13.77 -6.81
CA CYS A 100 -8.93 13.58 -5.62
C CYS A 100 -9.86 14.77 -5.42
N VAL A 101 -11.15 14.48 -5.22
CA VAL A 101 -12.15 15.51 -4.95
C VAL A 101 -12.85 15.21 -3.64
N SER A 102 -13.09 16.24 -2.84
CA SER A 102 -13.82 16.14 -1.58
C SER A 102 -15.27 15.72 -1.82
N CYS A 103 -15.80 14.86 -0.94
CA CYS A 103 -17.24 14.67 -0.87
C CYS A 103 -17.91 15.99 -0.49
N PRO A 104 -18.90 16.44 -1.27
CA PRO A 104 -19.52 17.73 -1.05
C PRO A 104 -20.43 17.70 0.19
N VAL A 105 -20.86 18.89 0.62
CA VAL A 105 -21.90 19.01 1.66
C VAL A 105 -23.16 18.21 1.32
N GLY A 106 -23.78 17.62 2.34
CA GLY A 106 -24.87 16.65 2.22
C GLY A 106 -24.42 15.24 1.84
N TYR A 107 -23.13 15.00 1.66
CA TYR A 107 -22.56 13.69 1.37
C TYR A 107 -21.44 13.35 2.36
N PHE A 108 -21.19 12.06 2.53
CA PHE A 108 -20.06 11.55 3.28
C PHE A 108 -19.30 10.50 2.46
N HIS A 109 -18.01 10.38 2.71
CA HIS A 109 -17.18 9.36 2.12
C HIS A 109 -17.43 8.01 2.81
N ASN A 110 -18.08 7.12 2.07
CA ASN A 110 -18.08 5.69 2.37
C ASN A 110 -16.81 5.05 1.79
N THR A 111 -16.62 3.74 1.93
CA THR A 111 -15.40 2.99 1.56
C THR A 111 -14.78 3.34 0.20
N SER A 112 -15.59 3.72 -0.80
CA SER A 112 -15.10 4.03 -2.15
C SER A 112 -15.80 5.20 -2.83
N GLU A 113 -16.85 5.77 -2.24
CA GLU A 113 -17.69 6.76 -2.91
C GLU A 113 -18.29 7.78 -1.95
N CYS A 114 -18.75 8.91 -2.49
CA CYS A 114 -19.51 9.90 -1.75
C CYS A 114 -20.98 9.49 -1.73
N GLN A 115 -21.46 9.09 -0.57
CA GLN A 115 -22.83 8.68 -0.34
C GLN A 115 -23.64 9.84 0.24
N ALA A 116 -24.87 10.02 -0.24
CA ALA A 116 -25.78 11.02 0.28
C ALA A 116 -26.13 10.75 1.75
N CYS A 117 -26.27 11.80 2.55
CA CYS A 117 -26.85 11.68 3.88
C CYS A 117 -28.28 11.13 3.77
N ALA A 118 -28.57 10.15 4.63
CA ALA A 118 -29.90 9.57 4.74
C ALA A 118 -30.91 10.60 5.28
N VAL A 119 -32.19 10.22 5.28
CA VAL A 119 -33.24 11.00 5.93
C VAL A 119 -32.88 11.23 7.40
N ASP A 120 -33.26 12.38 7.93
CA ASP A 120 -32.99 12.82 9.30
C ASP A 120 -31.49 13.00 9.61
N HIS A 121 -30.66 13.14 8.58
CA HIS A 121 -29.24 13.42 8.71
C HIS A 121 -28.81 14.54 7.76
N TYR A 122 -27.82 15.32 8.18
CA TYR A 122 -27.23 16.39 7.39
C TYR A 122 -25.70 16.37 7.44
N GLN A 123 -25.06 17.08 6.52
CA GLN A 123 -23.62 17.31 6.55
C GLN A 123 -23.27 18.68 5.95
N ASP A 124 -22.77 19.59 6.77
CA ASP A 124 -22.48 20.99 6.43
C ASP A 124 -21.04 21.27 6.03
N LYS A 125 -20.17 20.26 6.11
CA LYS A 125 -18.76 20.35 5.73
C LYS A 125 -18.43 19.37 4.61
N GLU A 126 -17.46 19.74 3.78
CA GLU A 126 -16.89 18.84 2.80
C GLU A 126 -15.93 17.83 3.44
N ALA A 127 -15.61 16.78 2.69
CA ALA A 127 -14.63 15.76 3.05
C ALA A 127 -14.92 15.04 4.37
N GLN A 128 -16.20 14.86 4.70
CA GLN A 128 -16.61 14.14 5.90
C GLN A 128 -16.79 12.65 5.62
N THR A 129 -16.67 11.82 6.65
CA THR A 129 -16.81 10.35 6.58
C THR A 129 -18.10 9.85 7.24
N SER A 130 -18.92 10.77 7.75
CA SER A 130 -20.23 10.47 8.31
C SER A 130 -21.16 11.68 8.19
N CYS A 131 -22.47 11.44 8.29
CA CYS A 131 -23.46 12.51 8.43
C CYS A 131 -23.81 12.72 9.91
N VAL A 132 -24.25 13.93 10.23
CA VAL A 132 -24.71 14.35 11.54
C VAL A 132 -26.22 14.09 11.63
N PRO A 133 -26.73 13.42 12.68
CA PRO A 133 -28.16 13.24 12.85
C PRO A 133 -28.85 14.58 13.16
N CYS A 134 -30.10 14.74 12.72
CA CYS A 134 -30.92 15.86 13.11
C CYS A 134 -31.14 15.89 14.63
N PRO A 135 -31.27 17.09 15.24
CA PRO A 135 -31.63 17.23 16.65
C PRO A 135 -32.92 16.50 17.02
N SER A 136 -33.05 16.07 18.27
CA SER A 136 -34.25 15.41 18.78
C SER A 136 -35.51 16.23 18.51
N GLY A 137 -36.56 15.57 17.98
CA GLY A 137 -37.83 16.21 17.65
C GLY A 137 -37.83 16.96 16.30
N THR A 138 -36.77 16.82 15.50
CA THR A 138 -36.70 17.40 14.15
C THR A 138 -36.45 16.32 13.10
N SER A 139 -36.84 16.57 11.85
CA SER A 139 -36.73 15.65 10.71
C SER A 139 -36.37 16.41 9.43
N THR A 140 -35.77 15.74 8.46
CA THR A 140 -35.59 16.29 7.10
C THR A 140 -36.82 16.08 6.22
N PHE A 141 -37.93 15.56 6.77
CA PHE A 141 -39.18 15.29 6.06
C PHE A 141 -38.99 14.49 4.76
N GLY A 142 -38.15 13.46 4.82
CA GLY A 142 -37.84 12.59 3.67
C GLY A 142 -36.78 13.14 2.72
N ALA A 143 -36.23 14.34 2.96
CA ALA A 143 -35.14 14.86 2.16
C ALA A 143 -33.83 14.08 2.43
N LEU A 144 -33.17 13.68 1.34
CA LEU A 144 -31.83 13.12 1.32
C LEU A 144 -30.80 14.21 1.05
N ALA A 145 -29.54 13.94 1.41
CA ALA A 145 -28.40 14.83 1.18
C ALA A 145 -28.58 16.24 1.78
N SER A 146 -29.21 16.34 2.95
CA SER A 146 -29.37 17.61 3.66
C SER A 146 -28.01 18.21 3.98
N ARG A 147 -27.84 19.49 3.65
CA ARG A 147 -26.53 20.17 3.68
C ARG A 147 -26.32 21.00 4.93
N TRP A 148 -27.37 21.21 5.71
CA TRP A 148 -27.32 22.12 6.84
C TRP A 148 -28.30 21.68 7.91
N GLN A 149 -27.95 21.93 9.16
CA GLN A 149 -28.81 21.66 10.31
C GLN A 149 -30.19 22.34 10.19
N GLY A 150 -30.26 23.51 9.53
CA GLY A 150 -31.53 24.21 9.29
C GLY A 150 -32.51 23.48 8.38
N ASN A 151 -32.10 22.39 7.72
CA ASN A 151 -33.02 21.49 6.99
C ASN A 151 -33.75 20.49 7.92
N CYS A 152 -33.36 20.43 9.20
CA CYS A 152 -34.06 19.66 10.21
C CYS A 152 -35.18 20.52 10.82
N GLU A 153 -36.42 20.24 10.46
CA GLU A 153 -37.61 20.98 10.88
C GLU A 153 -38.40 20.18 11.94
N GLY A 154 -39.12 20.87 12.83
CA GLY A 154 -39.82 20.24 13.97
C GLY A 154 -41.02 19.38 13.54
N LEU A 155 -41.19 18.24 14.22
CA LEU A 155 -42.33 17.31 14.07
C LEU A 155 -43.65 17.87 14.62
#